data_AF-A0A945G605-F1
#
_entry.id   AF-A0A945G605-F1
#
_cell.length_a   1.000
_cell.length_b   1.000
_cell.length_c   1.000
_cell.angle_alpha   90.00
_cell.angle_beta   90.00
_cell.angle_gamma   90.00
#
_symmetry.space_group_name_H-M   'P 1'
#
loop_
_entity.id
_entity.type
_entity.pdbx_description
1 polymer ?
#
loop_
_entity_poly.entity_id
_entity_poly.type
_entity_poly.pdbx_seq_one_letter_code
_entity_poly.pdbx_strand_id
1 'polypeptide(L)'
;PGNIVASPVGSDGMVFAAGSYEKQTLLAIHLAGAKGELTGGGQIAWRKNRSTPYVPSPLLYDGWLYYLRHYQGVLSRVNAKTGDEPSGPFRLGSVFNIYSSPVAAAGRIYVTDRNGKTLVISNDAEPKALALNELDDRFSASAALVGDAIFLRGEKSLYCIAKKKN
;
A
#
# COMPACT_ATOMS: atom_id res chain seq x y z
N PRO A 1 20.12 13.11 6.06
CA PRO A 1 18.78 13.70 5.82
C PRO A 1 17.89 12.62 5.20
N GLY A 2 16.86 12.17 5.93
CA GLY A 2 16.09 10.99 5.54
C GLY A 2 15.32 11.22 4.24
N ASN A 3 15.63 10.43 3.21
CA ASN A 3 14.82 10.39 2.00
C ASN A 3 13.51 9.64 2.30
N ILE A 4 12.39 10.38 2.31
CA ILE A 4 11.05 9.85 2.55
C ILE A 4 10.22 10.08 1.29
N VAL A 5 9.79 8.99 0.66
CA VAL A 5 9.05 9.01 -0.62
C VAL A 5 7.58 8.63 -0.43
N ALA A 6 7.32 7.58 0.35
CA ALA A 6 5.97 7.15 0.70
C ALA A 6 5.20 8.28 1.41
N SER A 7 4.00 8.57 0.89
CA SER A 7 3.08 9.52 1.53
C SER A 7 2.43 8.89 2.77
N PRO A 8 2.17 9.68 3.83
CA PRO A 8 1.39 9.20 4.96
C PRO A 8 -0.07 8.96 4.55
N VAL A 9 -0.74 8.06 5.25
CA VAL A 9 -2.19 7.81 5.13
C VAL A 9 -2.86 7.99 6.48
N GLY A 10 -4.14 8.36 6.50
CA GLY A 10 -4.86 8.59 7.76
C GLY A 10 -6.31 8.15 7.71
N SER A 11 -6.79 7.65 8.85
CA SER A 11 -8.19 7.30 9.11
C SER A 11 -8.43 7.31 10.63
N ASP A 12 -9.66 7.55 11.06
CA ASP A 12 -10.09 7.36 12.45
C ASP A 12 -9.23 8.08 13.50
N GLY A 13 -8.80 9.31 13.20
CA GLY A 13 -7.96 10.11 14.09
C GLY A 13 -6.51 9.61 14.24
N MET A 14 -6.09 8.70 13.36
CA MET A 14 -4.72 8.20 13.27
C MET A 14 -4.05 8.57 11.95
N VAL A 15 -2.73 8.76 11.99
CA VAL A 15 -1.87 8.89 10.82
C VAL A 15 -0.80 7.82 10.85
N PHE A 16 -0.54 7.25 9.67
CA PHE A 16 0.47 6.24 9.43
C PHE A 16 1.54 6.85 8.53
N ALA A 17 2.75 6.96 9.06
CA ALA A 17 3.88 7.56 8.36
C ALA A 17 5.05 6.59 8.34
N ALA A 18 5.73 6.49 7.19
CA ALA A 18 6.75 5.49 6.97
C ALA A 18 7.97 6.02 6.24
N GLY A 19 9.11 5.38 6.49
CA GLY A 19 10.37 5.59 5.79
C GLY A 19 11.20 4.32 5.81
N SER A 20 12.02 4.12 4.79
CA SER A 20 12.90 2.94 4.74
C SER A 20 14.24 3.16 4.04
N TYR A 21 14.66 4.40 3.76
CA TYR A 21 15.94 4.66 3.08
C TYR A 21 17.14 4.44 4.00
N GLU A 22 17.34 5.29 5.02
CA GLU A 22 18.44 5.15 5.99
C GLU A 22 18.03 4.30 7.21
N LYS A 23 16.78 4.44 7.64
CA LYS A 23 16.20 3.70 8.76
C LYS A 23 14.82 3.20 8.38
N GLN A 24 14.54 1.95 8.72
CA GLN A 24 13.23 1.35 8.56
C GLN A 24 12.34 1.81 9.71
N THR A 25 11.27 2.52 9.41
CA THR A 25 10.27 2.94 10.37
C THR A 25 8.90 3.02 9.72
N LEU A 26 7.89 2.56 10.44
CA LEU A 26 6.48 2.78 10.18
C LEU A 26 5.85 3.09 11.54
N LEU A 27 5.27 4.27 11.65
CA LEU A 27 4.66 4.79 12.87
C LEU A 27 3.16 4.88 12.66
N ALA A 28 2.41 4.46 13.66
CA ALA A 28 1.00 4.80 13.81
C ALA A 28 0.87 5.82 14.93
N ILE A 29 0.29 6.97 14.60
CA ILE A 29 0.28 8.16 15.45
C ILE A 29 -1.18 8.56 15.69
N HIS A 30 -1.59 8.64 16.95
CA HIS A 30 -2.83 9.29 17.34
C HIS A 30 -2.71 10.80 17.14
N LEU A 31 -3.69 11.42 16.51
CA LEU A 31 -3.70 12.87 16.27
C LEU A 31 -4.28 13.68 17.43
N ALA A 32 -5.10 13.05 18.28
CA ALA A 32 -5.78 13.74 19.38
C ALA A 32 -4.76 14.28 20.40
N GLY A 33 -4.63 15.60 20.47
CA GLY A 33 -3.65 16.26 21.33
C GLY A 33 -2.20 16.16 20.85
N ALA A 34 -1.95 15.67 19.62
CA ALA A 34 -0.61 15.63 19.05
C ALA A 34 -0.16 17.04 18.63
N LYS A 35 0.96 17.50 19.19
CA LYS A 35 1.57 18.79 18.87
C LYS A 35 3.08 18.75 19.12
N GLY A 36 3.85 19.38 18.23
CA GLY A 36 5.30 19.50 18.37
C GLY A 36 6.01 18.16 18.18
N GLU A 37 7.06 17.93 18.98
CA GLU A 37 7.88 16.73 18.93
C GLU A 37 7.17 15.54 19.63
N LEU A 38 7.02 14.42 18.90
CA LEU A 38 6.22 13.27 19.35
C LEU A 38 7.08 12.08 19.83
N THR A 39 8.42 12.17 19.77
CA THR A 39 9.36 11.12 20.21
C THR A 39 9.20 10.70 21.67
N GLY A 40 8.54 11.50 22.52
CA GLY A 40 8.23 11.19 23.92
C GLY A 40 7.16 10.10 24.15
N GLY A 41 6.56 9.54 23.09
CA GLY A 41 5.86 8.26 23.15
C GLY A 41 4.35 8.30 23.45
N GLY A 42 3.79 9.42 23.90
CA GLY A 42 2.36 9.49 24.26
C GLY A 42 1.38 9.35 23.08
N GLN A 43 1.83 9.66 21.86
CA GLN A 43 0.99 9.66 20.66
C GLN A 43 1.27 8.48 19.71
N ILE A 44 2.33 7.71 19.95
CA ILE A 44 2.70 6.59 19.10
C ILE A 44 1.91 5.36 19.56
N ALA A 45 0.88 4.99 18.80
CA ALA A 45 0.05 3.81 19.08
C ALA A 45 0.87 2.52 18.95
N TRP A 46 1.64 2.43 17.87
CA TRP A 46 2.55 1.32 17.61
C TRP A 46 3.62 1.73 16.58
N ARG A 47 4.68 0.92 16.50
CA ARG A 47 5.80 1.12 15.58
C ARG A 47 6.27 -0.21 15.00
N LYS A 48 6.62 -0.20 13.71
CA LYS A 48 7.41 -1.27 13.07
C LYS A 48 8.74 -0.72 12.57
N ASN A 49 9.83 -1.46 12.81
CA ASN A 49 11.20 -1.08 12.39
C ASN A 49 11.80 -2.07 11.39
N ARG A 50 10.96 -2.89 10.76
CA ARG A 50 11.36 -3.89 9.78
C ARG A 50 10.31 -3.98 8.69
N SER A 51 10.76 -4.31 7.49
CA SER A 51 9.91 -4.53 6.32
C SER A 51 8.99 -3.35 5.96
N THR A 52 9.45 -2.12 6.19
CA THR A 52 8.67 -0.89 5.99
C THR A 52 8.70 -0.43 4.53
N PRO A 53 7.72 0.37 4.07
CA PRO A 53 7.67 0.86 2.70
C PRO A 53 8.71 1.95 2.43
N TYR A 54 9.07 2.10 1.15
CA TYR A 54 9.93 3.18 0.68
C TYR A 54 9.26 4.00 -0.41
N VAL A 55 9.10 3.44 -1.62
CA VAL A 55 8.53 4.15 -2.78
C VAL A 55 7.01 4.10 -2.78
N PRO A 56 6.36 2.93 -2.69
CA PRO A 56 4.91 2.85 -2.63
C PRO A 56 4.40 3.40 -1.30
N SER A 57 3.36 4.24 -1.36
CA SER A 57 2.66 4.67 -0.16
C SER A 57 1.85 3.50 0.42
N PRO A 58 1.65 3.44 1.75
CA PRO A 58 0.70 2.51 2.34
C PRO A 58 -0.73 2.74 1.82
N LEU A 59 -1.59 1.76 2.05
CA LEU A 59 -3.02 1.80 1.76
C LEU A 59 -3.80 1.48 3.04
N LEU A 60 -4.73 2.34 3.41
CA LEU A 60 -5.76 2.02 4.40
C LEU A 60 -7.00 1.52 3.68
N TYR A 61 -7.50 0.36 4.11
CA TYR A 61 -8.73 -0.20 3.58
C TYR A 61 -9.37 -1.12 4.62
N ASP A 62 -10.64 -0.88 4.94
CA ASP A 62 -11.45 -1.75 5.79
C ASP A 62 -10.80 -2.07 7.17
N GLY A 63 -10.24 -1.04 7.82
CA GLY A 63 -9.56 -1.18 9.12
C GLY A 63 -8.16 -1.81 9.06
N TRP A 64 -7.67 -2.15 7.87
CA TRP A 64 -6.34 -2.68 7.64
C TRP A 64 -5.40 -1.66 7.02
N LEU A 65 -4.13 -1.71 7.41
CA LEU A 65 -3.05 -1.01 6.74
C LEU A 65 -2.22 -2.00 5.92
N TYR A 66 -2.18 -1.77 4.62
CA TYR A 66 -1.39 -2.51 3.64
C TYR A 66 -0.14 -1.73 3.28
N TYR A 67 1.01 -2.38 3.25
CA TYR A 67 2.24 -1.75 2.78
C TYR A 67 3.22 -2.77 2.21
N LEU A 68 3.98 -2.34 1.21
CA LEU A 68 5.02 -3.16 0.59
C LEU A 68 6.31 -3.05 1.39
N ARG A 69 7.07 -4.15 1.46
CA ARG A 69 8.45 -4.10 1.95
C ARG A 69 9.30 -3.34 0.94
N HIS A 70 9.68 -2.12 1.27
CA HIS A 70 10.49 -1.24 0.43
C HIS A 70 9.79 -0.95 -0.92
N TYR A 71 10.13 -1.68 -1.99
CA TYR A 71 9.45 -1.71 -3.31
C TYR A 71 9.31 -3.16 -3.83
N GLN A 72 9.44 -4.15 -2.95
CA GLN A 72 9.55 -5.56 -3.30
C GLN A 72 8.19 -6.27 -3.29
N GLY A 73 8.13 -7.46 -3.89
CA GLY A 73 6.93 -8.31 -3.96
C GLY A 73 6.54 -8.99 -2.64
N VAL A 74 6.54 -8.23 -1.54
CA VAL A 74 6.11 -8.69 -0.21
C VAL A 74 5.18 -7.62 0.37
N LEU A 75 3.90 -7.97 0.51
CA LEU A 75 2.84 -7.10 1.01
C LEU A 75 2.50 -7.49 2.44
N SER A 76 2.68 -6.57 3.39
CA SER A 76 2.22 -6.76 4.76
C SER A 76 0.78 -6.25 4.88
N ARG A 77 -0.02 -6.90 5.75
CA ARG A 77 -1.34 -6.42 6.15
C ARG A 77 -1.45 -6.43 7.66
N VAL A 78 -1.56 -5.25 8.25
CA VAL A 78 -1.62 -5.09 9.70
C VAL A 78 -2.93 -4.46 10.12
N ASN A 79 -3.45 -4.82 11.30
CA ASN A 79 -4.56 -4.10 11.90
C ASN A 79 -4.14 -2.64 12.07
N ALA A 80 -4.90 -1.69 11.52
CA ALA A 80 -4.49 -0.29 11.54
C ALA A 80 -4.38 0.26 12.97
N LYS A 81 -5.22 -0.21 13.89
CA LYS A 81 -5.23 0.28 15.28
C LYS A 81 -4.15 -0.36 16.15
N THR A 82 -3.90 -1.66 16.00
CA THR A 82 -3.01 -2.41 16.91
C THR A 82 -1.63 -2.72 16.31
N GLY A 83 -1.51 -2.74 14.98
CA GLY A 83 -0.28 -3.13 14.27
C GLY A 83 -0.10 -4.65 14.14
N ASP A 84 -1.07 -5.45 14.62
CA ASP A 84 -1.03 -6.91 14.57
C ASP A 84 -1.11 -7.44 13.15
N GLU A 85 -0.36 -8.50 12.87
CA GLU A 85 -0.21 -9.09 11.53
C GLU A 85 -0.50 -10.60 11.57
N PRO A 86 -1.75 -11.01 11.81
CA PRO A 86 -2.06 -12.41 12.11
C PRO A 86 -1.76 -13.38 10.96
N SER A 87 -1.95 -12.94 9.71
CA SER A 87 -1.69 -13.75 8.51
C SER A 87 -0.22 -13.73 8.06
N GLY A 88 0.63 -12.92 8.69
CA GLY A 88 1.97 -12.62 8.20
C GLY A 88 1.99 -11.90 6.84
N PRO A 89 3.20 -11.64 6.30
CA PRO A 89 3.37 -10.97 5.02
C PRO A 89 3.08 -11.89 3.82
N PHE A 90 2.35 -11.36 2.84
CA PHE A 90 1.98 -12.06 1.62
C PHE A 90 3.03 -11.87 0.52
N ARG A 91 3.55 -12.97 -0.05
CA ARG A 91 4.49 -12.93 -1.18
C ARG A 91 3.69 -12.80 -2.48
N LEU A 92 4.05 -11.82 -3.30
CA LEU A 92 3.33 -11.51 -4.54
C LEU A 92 3.78 -12.33 -5.75
N GLY A 93 4.63 -13.33 -5.53
CA GLY A 93 5.11 -14.24 -6.58
C GLY A 93 5.86 -13.49 -7.68
N SER A 94 5.27 -13.48 -8.88
CA SER A 94 5.85 -12.89 -10.10
C SER A 94 5.71 -11.38 -10.21
N VAL A 95 5.08 -10.71 -9.23
CA VAL A 95 4.97 -9.25 -9.14
C VAL A 95 6.07 -8.71 -8.21
N PHE A 96 6.98 -7.91 -8.75
CA PHE A 96 8.17 -7.40 -8.05
C PHE A 96 8.63 -6.07 -8.65
N ASN A 97 9.49 -5.31 -7.94
CA ASN A 97 9.91 -3.98 -8.40
C ASN A 97 8.70 -3.05 -8.57
N ILE A 98 8.01 -2.78 -7.47
CA ILE A 98 6.71 -2.11 -7.42
C ILE A 98 6.91 -0.68 -6.95
N TYR A 99 6.66 0.30 -7.82
CA TYR A 99 6.71 1.72 -7.47
C TYR A 99 5.31 2.30 -7.27
N SER A 100 4.32 1.69 -7.92
CA SER A 100 2.92 2.06 -7.74
C SER A 100 2.47 1.78 -6.31
N SER A 101 1.66 2.66 -5.74
CA SER A 101 1.03 2.39 -4.45
C SER A 101 -0.13 1.41 -4.66
N PRO A 102 -0.34 0.44 -3.74
CA PRO A 102 -1.52 -0.41 -3.79
C PRO A 102 -2.78 0.43 -3.69
N VAL A 103 -3.85 0.00 -4.36
CA VAL A 103 -5.18 0.59 -4.26
C VAL A 103 -6.22 -0.47 -3.95
N ALA A 104 -7.38 -0.08 -3.45
CA ALA A 104 -8.45 -1.01 -3.14
C ALA A 104 -9.83 -0.51 -3.53
N ALA A 105 -10.65 -1.46 -3.97
CA ALA A 105 -12.08 -1.29 -4.18
C ALA A 105 -12.76 -2.67 -4.17
N ALA A 106 -14.05 -2.70 -3.83
CA ALA A 106 -14.88 -3.90 -3.89
C ALA A 106 -14.27 -5.14 -3.20
N GLY A 107 -13.66 -4.95 -2.02
CA GLY A 107 -13.05 -6.03 -1.25
C GLY A 107 -11.77 -6.60 -1.87
N ARG A 108 -11.13 -5.87 -2.78
CA ARG A 108 -9.93 -6.30 -3.50
C ARG A 108 -8.82 -5.28 -3.40
N ILE A 109 -7.59 -5.77 -3.29
CA ILE A 109 -6.35 -5.00 -3.33
C ILE A 109 -5.70 -5.22 -4.70
N TYR A 110 -5.25 -4.13 -5.32
CA TYR A 110 -4.61 -4.13 -6.63
C TYR A 110 -3.17 -3.65 -6.49
N VAL A 111 -2.22 -4.45 -6.96
CA VAL A 111 -0.79 -4.13 -6.91
C VAL A 111 -0.20 -4.24 -8.31
N THR A 112 0.33 -3.13 -8.84
CA THR A 112 0.89 -3.08 -10.20
C THR A 112 2.40 -2.94 -10.16
N ASP A 113 3.14 -3.87 -10.74
CA ASP A 113 4.59 -3.72 -10.86
C ASP A 113 5.02 -2.85 -12.05
N ARG A 114 6.33 -2.59 -12.12
CA ARG A 114 6.92 -1.78 -13.18
C ARG A 114 6.90 -2.41 -14.57
N ASN A 115 6.61 -3.70 -14.69
CA ASN A 115 6.58 -4.44 -15.95
C ASN A 115 5.15 -4.69 -16.44
N GLY A 116 4.15 -4.01 -15.85
CA GLY A 116 2.77 -4.09 -16.32
C GLY A 116 1.95 -5.22 -15.74
N LYS A 117 2.49 -5.97 -14.76
CA LYS A 117 1.72 -7.00 -14.07
C LYS A 117 0.92 -6.39 -12.93
N THR A 118 -0.39 -6.64 -12.95
CA THR A 118 -1.32 -6.25 -11.89
C THR A 118 -1.86 -7.50 -11.19
N LEU A 119 -1.46 -7.70 -9.94
CA LEU A 119 -2.02 -8.75 -9.08
C LEU A 119 -3.25 -8.21 -8.33
N VAL A 120 -4.33 -8.97 -8.39
CA VAL A 120 -5.56 -8.73 -7.63
C VAL A 120 -5.60 -9.70 -6.46
N ILE A 121 -5.76 -9.19 -5.24
CA ILE A 121 -5.74 -9.95 -4.00
C ILE A 121 -7.05 -9.69 -3.25
N SER A 122 -7.61 -10.70 -2.58
CA SER A 122 -8.79 -10.48 -1.74
C SER A 122 -8.45 -9.74 -0.44
N ASN A 123 -9.40 -8.98 0.08
CA ASN A 123 -9.38 -8.38 1.42
C ASN A 123 -9.97 -9.32 2.50
N ASP A 124 -10.03 -10.63 2.23
CA ASP A 124 -10.58 -11.62 3.17
C ASP A 124 -9.66 -11.79 4.39
N ALA A 125 -10.14 -12.40 5.48
CA ALA A 125 -9.32 -12.69 6.66
C ALA A 125 -8.01 -13.43 6.30
N GLU A 126 -8.04 -14.28 5.28
CA GLU A 126 -6.86 -14.88 4.65
C GLU A 126 -6.75 -14.37 3.20
N PRO A 127 -5.88 -13.38 2.92
CA PRO A 127 -5.70 -12.85 1.57
C PRO A 127 -5.23 -13.93 0.59
N LYS A 128 -5.86 -13.96 -0.58
CA LYS A 128 -5.48 -14.86 -1.68
C LYS A 128 -5.40 -14.10 -3.00
N ALA A 129 -4.53 -14.59 -3.89
CA ALA A 129 -4.50 -14.12 -5.28
C ALA A 129 -5.81 -14.49 -5.97
N LEU A 130 -6.45 -13.50 -6.60
CA LEU A 130 -7.71 -13.66 -7.35
C LEU A 130 -7.47 -13.66 -8.86
N ALA A 131 -6.54 -12.83 -9.33
CA ALA A 131 -6.19 -12.73 -10.74
C ALA A 131 -4.80 -12.09 -10.91
N LEU A 132 -4.10 -12.47 -11.97
CA LEU A 132 -2.91 -11.79 -12.46
C LEU A 132 -3.19 -11.30 -13.88
N ASN A 133 -3.08 -10.00 -14.10
CA ASN A 133 -3.29 -9.36 -15.39
C ASN A 133 -1.99 -8.74 -15.86
N GLU A 134 -1.79 -8.63 -17.17
CA GLU A 134 -0.58 -8.07 -17.75
C GLU A 134 -0.93 -7.13 -18.91
N LEU A 135 -0.27 -5.98 -18.94
CA LEU A 135 -0.31 -5.02 -20.04
C LEU A 135 1.12 -4.84 -20.56
N ASP A 136 1.30 -4.81 -21.88
CA ASP A 136 2.61 -4.56 -22.51
C ASP A 136 3.00 -3.06 -22.45
N ASP A 137 3.18 -2.57 -21.23
CA ASP A 137 3.65 -1.23 -20.91
C ASP A 137 4.36 -1.24 -19.54
N ARG A 138 4.95 -0.11 -19.17
CA ARG A 138 5.66 0.08 -17.91
C ARG A 138 4.92 1.08 -17.05
N PHE A 139 4.88 0.82 -15.75
CA PHE A 139 4.07 1.61 -14.82
C PHE A 139 4.92 2.06 -13.64
N SER A 140 4.80 3.32 -13.26
CA SER A 140 5.28 3.82 -11.96
C SER A 140 4.20 4.56 -11.19
N ALA A 141 3.11 4.92 -11.87
CA ALA A 141 1.95 5.56 -11.26
C ALA A 141 1.07 4.53 -10.56
N SER A 142 0.51 4.92 -9.41
CA SER A 142 -0.61 4.22 -8.78
C SER A 142 -1.83 4.22 -9.70
N ALA A 143 -2.61 3.14 -9.68
CA ALA A 143 -3.89 3.11 -10.39
C ALA A 143 -4.87 4.14 -9.80
N ALA A 144 -5.73 4.72 -10.63
CA ALA A 144 -6.83 5.56 -10.17
C ALA A 144 -8.15 4.78 -10.32
N LEU A 145 -8.90 4.66 -9.24
CA LEU A 145 -10.18 3.96 -9.21
C LEU A 145 -11.32 4.98 -9.24
N VAL A 146 -12.15 4.94 -10.28
CA VAL A 146 -13.27 5.89 -10.46
C VAL A 146 -14.49 5.15 -10.96
N GLY A 147 -15.57 5.15 -10.16
CA GLY A 147 -16.79 4.42 -10.47
C GLY A 147 -16.52 2.91 -10.64
N ASP A 148 -16.81 2.38 -11.83
CA ASP A 148 -16.60 0.98 -12.21
C ASP A 148 -15.33 0.76 -13.06
N ALA A 149 -14.45 1.77 -13.11
CA ALA A 149 -13.25 1.76 -13.94
C ALA A 149 -11.95 1.89 -13.14
N ILE A 150 -10.91 1.24 -13.64
CA ILE A 150 -9.52 1.35 -13.20
C ILE A 150 -8.73 2.04 -14.30
N PHE A 151 -8.08 3.15 -13.96
CA PHE A 151 -7.18 3.87 -14.85
C PHE A 151 -5.73 3.59 -14.48
N LEU A 152 -4.93 3.21 -15.47
CA LEU A 152 -3.50 2.94 -15.32
C LEU A 152 -2.71 3.80 -16.29
N ARG A 153 -1.86 4.68 -15.75
CA ARG A 153 -0.97 5.51 -16.56
C ARG A 153 0.36 4.78 -16.81
N GLY A 154 0.51 4.22 -18.00
CA GLY A 154 1.75 3.61 -18.46
C GLY A 154 2.74 4.64 -18.99
N GLU A 155 3.88 4.18 -19.51
CA GLU A 155 4.86 5.01 -20.22
C GLU A 155 4.39 5.29 -21.66
N LYS A 156 3.66 4.35 -22.28
CA LYS A 156 3.15 4.47 -23.65
C LYS A 156 1.73 5.01 -23.71
N SER A 157 0.85 4.55 -22.81
CA SER A 157 -0.60 4.81 -22.89
C SER A 157 -1.27 5.09 -21.54
N LEU A 158 -2.43 5.73 -21.56
CA LEU A 158 -3.38 5.74 -20.46
C LEU A 158 -4.45 4.67 -20.71
N TYR A 159 -4.50 3.65 -19.86
CA TYR A 159 -5.45 2.54 -19.97
C TYR A 159 -6.69 2.82 -19.12
N CYS A 160 -7.86 2.44 -19.62
CA CYS A 160 -9.12 2.37 -18.88
C CYS A 160 -9.62 0.94 -18.91
N ILE A 161 -9.63 0.27 -17.76
CA ILE A 161 -10.14 -1.09 -17.59
C ILE A 161 -11.48 -0.99 -16.87
N ALA A 162 -12.55 -1.32 -17.57
CA ALA A 162 -13.90 -1.31 -17.04
C ALA A 162 -14.67 -2.53 -17.57
N LYS A 163 -15.76 -2.90 -16.89
CA LYS A 163 -16.68 -3.90 -17.43
C LYS A 163 -17.25 -3.36 -18.76
N LYS A 164 -17.33 -4.22 -19.77
CA LYS A 164 -17.99 -3.87 -21.03
C LYS A 164 -19.43 -3.44 -20.70
N LYS A 165 -19.80 -2.21 -21.07
CA LYS A 165 -21.19 -1.78 -21.04
C LYS A 165 -21.92 -2.54 -22.14
N ASN A 166 -22.90 -3.35 -21.75
CA ASN A 166 -23.82 -3.98 -22.68
C ASN A 166 -24.82 -2.94 -23.19
#